data_AF-A0A7C3PMV3-F1
#
_entry.id   AF-A0A7C3PMV3-F1
#
_cell.length_a   1.000
_cell.length_b   1.000
_cell.length_c   1.000
_cell.angle_alpha   90.00
_cell.angle_beta   90.00
_cell.angle_gamma   90.00
#
_symmetry.space_group_name_H-M   'P 1'
#
loop_
_entity.id
_entity.type
_entity.pdbx_description
1 polymer ?
#
loop_
_entity_poly.entity_id
_entity_poly.type
_entity_poly.pdbx_seq_one_letter_code
_entity_poly.pdbx_strand_id
1 'polypeptide(L)'
;MHALSEMEVSMNNKKIFQIFVLTAVLLAMFATTTSASAAGCGTSVTVVSGDTLRKIADRCGTTVSAIQRANPEIGSGNLIYPGQVLLLPGTILGSDGGYLIYIVARGDTVKGLAARFGSTVDLIVAHNPDIKNVNLIYEGQRLTIYVTTPGGNLPPTTPPPSSGQVYYVQKGDTLRNIASRFSTTVEDILKVNSQIANPNLIYVGQAITIPAGVSTYIVQKGDTLRIIAGKFGTTVENLLSLNPNIKNPNLIYVGQVLNVR
;
A
#
# COMPACT_ATOMS: atom_id res chain seq x y z
N MET A 1 -42.51 -11.19 22.81
CA MET A 1 -41.33 -11.89 22.25
C MET A 1 -40.81 -11.18 21.00
N HIS A 2 -40.57 -9.86 21.03
CA HIS A 2 -40.04 -9.15 19.84
C HIS A 2 -39.29 -7.85 20.16
N ALA A 3 -38.77 -7.71 21.38
CA ALA A 3 -38.01 -6.51 21.80
C ALA A 3 -36.69 -6.85 22.55
N LEU A 4 -36.35 -8.14 22.66
CA LEU A 4 -35.10 -8.60 23.27
C LEU A 4 -34.04 -9.02 22.22
N SER A 5 -34.31 -8.84 20.93
CA SER A 5 -33.41 -9.24 19.83
C SER A 5 -32.55 -8.11 19.27
N GLU A 6 -32.79 -6.85 19.64
CA GLU A 6 -32.11 -5.69 19.01
C GLU A 6 -31.13 -4.95 19.93
N MET A 7 -30.96 -5.39 21.19
CA MET A 7 -30.01 -4.79 22.14
C MET A 7 -28.68 -5.57 22.28
N GLU A 8 -28.44 -6.63 21.51
CA GLU A 8 -27.21 -7.44 21.59
C GLU A 8 -26.14 -7.12 20.53
N VAL A 9 -26.41 -6.22 19.57
CA VAL A 9 -25.46 -5.95 18.45
C VAL A 9 -24.61 -4.68 18.66
N SER A 10 -24.85 -3.91 19.73
CA SER A 10 -24.10 -2.68 19.99
C SER A 10 -23.51 -2.65 21.39
N MET A 11 -22.38 -3.34 21.59
CA MET A 11 -21.29 -3.04 22.54
C MET A 11 -20.46 -4.31 22.82
N ASN A 12 -19.27 -4.46 22.21
CA ASN A 12 -18.01 -4.77 22.93
C ASN A 12 -16.80 -5.16 22.05
N ASN A 13 -16.62 -4.54 20.87
CA ASN A 13 -15.30 -4.55 20.19
C ASN A 13 -14.16 -3.91 21.01
N LYS A 14 -14.43 -3.40 22.22
CA LYS A 14 -13.42 -2.87 23.15
C LYS A 14 -13.07 -3.78 24.33
N LYS A 15 -13.68 -4.96 24.49
CA LYS A 15 -13.45 -5.83 25.67
C LYS A 15 -13.02 -7.28 25.39
N ILE A 16 -12.65 -7.62 24.16
CA ILE A 16 -12.09 -8.95 23.83
C ILE A 16 -10.54 -8.97 23.91
N PHE A 17 -9.90 -7.85 24.29
CA PHE A 17 -8.43 -7.73 24.29
C PHE A 17 -7.75 -8.12 25.63
N GLN A 18 -8.41 -8.90 26.48
CA GLN A 18 -7.81 -9.39 27.71
C GLN A 18 -7.71 -10.92 27.69
N ILE A 19 -6.50 -11.39 28.00
CA ILE A 19 -6.08 -12.77 28.26
C ILE A 19 -5.55 -13.52 27.01
N PHE A 20 -4.27 -13.29 26.71
CA PHE A 20 -3.39 -14.37 26.28
C PHE A 20 -2.11 -14.30 27.11
N VAL A 21 -2.05 -15.15 28.14
CA VAL A 21 -0.79 -15.53 28.78
C VAL A 21 -0.14 -16.54 27.84
N LEU A 22 0.84 -16.11 27.06
CA LEU A 22 1.57 -17.01 26.15
C LEU A 22 2.91 -17.38 26.78
N THR A 23 2.97 -18.58 27.35
CA THR A 23 4.20 -19.28 27.70
C THR A 23 4.96 -19.62 26.42
N ALA A 24 6.00 -18.86 26.09
CA ALA A 24 6.88 -19.17 24.97
C ALA A 24 8.03 -20.08 25.44
N VAL A 25 7.99 -21.35 25.06
CA VAL A 25 9.14 -22.27 25.12
C VAL A 25 10.01 -21.97 23.91
N LEU A 26 11.24 -21.51 24.15
CA LEU A 26 12.21 -21.14 23.12
C LEU A 26 13.05 -22.37 22.72
N LEU A 27 12.93 -22.82 21.47
CA LEU A 27 13.90 -23.72 20.84
C LEU A 27 14.70 -22.93 19.80
N ALA A 28 15.97 -22.68 20.09
CA ALA A 28 16.88 -21.98 19.19
C ALA A 28 17.51 -22.97 18.19
N MET A 29 17.37 -22.70 16.89
CA MET A 29 18.25 -23.26 15.85
C MET A 29 18.73 -22.13 14.94
N PHE A 30 20.05 -22.10 14.71
CA PHE A 30 20.79 -21.01 14.08
C PHE A 30 20.56 -20.94 12.56
N ALA A 31 20.30 -19.72 12.07
CA ALA A 31 20.65 -19.32 10.72
C ALA A 31 21.26 -17.92 10.78
N THR A 32 22.57 -17.83 10.55
CA THR A 32 23.32 -16.57 10.53
C THR A 32 23.12 -15.88 9.19
N THR A 33 22.34 -14.81 9.17
CA THR A 33 22.45 -13.76 8.16
C THR A 33 22.69 -12.44 8.89
N THR A 34 23.92 -11.94 8.77
CA THR A 34 24.35 -10.67 9.34
C THR A 34 23.60 -9.53 8.65
N SER A 35 22.59 -9.02 9.33
CA SER A 35 22.04 -7.69 9.10
C SER A 35 22.47 -6.81 10.27
N ALA A 36 22.87 -5.57 9.98
CA ALA A 36 23.47 -4.64 10.93
C ALA A 36 22.59 -4.50 12.19
N SER A 37 23.05 -5.06 13.32
CA SER A 37 22.39 -4.92 14.61
C SER A 37 22.69 -3.55 15.20
N ALA A 38 21.74 -2.63 15.09
CA ALA A 38 21.66 -1.51 16.00
C ALA A 38 20.65 -1.88 17.11
N ALA A 39 21.14 -1.93 18.36
CA ALA A 39 20.49 -2.27 19.63
C ALA A 39 20.43 -3.76 20.03
N GLY A 40 21.17 -4.11 21.09
CA GLY A 40 21.46 -5.48 21.53
C GLY A 40 20.33 -6.25 22.26
N CYS A 41 19.08 -5.78 22.22
CA CYS A 41 17.98 -6.43 22.95
C CYS A 41 17.10 -7.35 22.09
N GLY A 42 17.32 -7.45 20.78
CA GLY A 42 16.46 -8.25 19.91
C GLY A 42 15.02 -7.75 19.86
N THR A 43 14.05 -8.67 19.77
CA THR A 43 12.61 -8.35 19.63
C THR A 43 11.87 -8.25 20.97
N SER A 44 12.48 -8.64 22.09
CA SER A 44 11.82 -8.54 23.39
C SER A 44 12.82 -8.47 24.53
N VAL A 45 12.37 -7.99 25.69
CA VAL A 45 13.19 -7.91 26.90
C VAL A 45 12.37 -8.27 28.14
N THR A 46 12.96 -9.04 29.04
CA THR A 46 12.37 -9.29 30.37
C THR A 46 12.83 -8.20 31.33
N VAL A 47 11.88 -7.53 31.96
CA VAL A 47 12.11 -6.48 32.96
C VAL A 47 12.76 -7.11 34.18
N VAL A 48 13.87 -6.54 34.66
CA VAL A 48 14.52 -6.95 35.91
C VAL A 48 14.35 -5.90 37.01
N SER A 49 14.66 -6.27 38.25
CA SER A 49 14.62 -5.32 39.37
C SER A 49 15.50 -4.10 39.08
N GLY A 50 14.94 -2.90 39.24
CA GLY A 50 15.62 -1.63 38.99
C GLY A 50 15.59 -1.13 37.53
N ASP A 51 14.98 -1.88 36.61
CA ASP A 51 14.71 -1.38 35.26
C ASP A 51 13.64 -0.27 35.28
N THR A 52 13.78 0.67 34.36
CA THR A 52 12.74 1.61 33.97
C THR A 52 12.60 1.58 32.46
N LEU A 53 11.46 2.01 31.91
CA LEU A 53 11.31 2.10 30.46
C LEU A 53 12.40 2.95 29.81
N ARG A 54 12.87 4.00 30.49
CA ARG A 54 13.99 4.83 30.01
C ARG A 54 15.27 4.02 29.90
N LYS A 55 15.68 3.34 30.99
CA LYS A 55 16.90 2.50 30.99
C LYS A 55 16.83 1.40 29.93
N ILE A 56 15.67 0.77 29.78
CA ILE A 56 15.44 -0.24 28.74
C ILE A 56 15.55 0.39 27.36
N ALA A 57 14.89 1.52 27.11
CA ALA A 57 14.96 2.21 25.82
C ALA A 57 16.39 2.58 25.44
N ASP A 58 17.15 3.16 26.37
CA ASP A 58 18.54 3.57 26.15
C ASP A 58 19.44 2.34 25.88
N ARG A 59 19.29 1.27 26.68
CA ARG A 59 19.99 -0.02 26.52
C ARG A 59 19.66 -0.69 25.18
N CYS A 60 18.41 -0.61 24.77
CA CYS A 60 17.86 -1.25 23.58
C CYS A 60 17.75 -0.28 22.39
N GLY A 61 18.49 0.83 22.40
CA GLY A 61 18.59 1.78 21.29
C GLY A 61 17.25 2.19 20.66
N THR A 62 16.20 2.28 21.48
CA THR A 62 14.84 2.64 21.08
C THR A 62 14.35 3.83 21.92
N THR A 63 13.05 4.11 21.92
CA THR A 63 12.45 5.19 22.71
C THR A 63 11.40 4.65 23.67
N VAL A 64 11.22 5.32 24.81
CA VAL A 64 10.15 5.00 25.78
C VAL A 64 8.80 4.94 25.07
N SER A 65 8.51 5.92 24.20
CA SER A 65 7.28 5.97 23.43
C SER A 65 7.12 4.81 22.45
N ALA A 66 8.21 4.31 21.86
CA ALA A 66 8.17 3.13 21.01
C ALA A 66 7.86 1.86 21.82
N ILE A 67 8.47 1.71 23.00
CA ILE A 67 8.14 0.60 23.91
C ILE A 67 6.67 0.68 24.35
N GLN A 68 6.16 1.87 24.69
CA GLN A 68 4.74 2.03 25.06
C GLN A 68 3.78 1.73 23.90
N ARG A 69 4.11 2.14 22.66
CA ARG A 69 3.28 1.80 21.48
C ARG A 69 3.29 0.31 21.18
N ALA A 70 4.43 -0.35 21.38
CA ALA A 70 4.57 -1.80 21.22
C ALA A 70 3.78 -2.58 22.30
N ASN A 71 3.69 -2.01 23.51
CA ASN A 71 3.09 -2.60 24.71
C ASN A 71 1.97 -1.68 25.25
N PRO A 72 0.84 -1.57 24.52
CA PRO A 72 -0.24 -0.62 24.86
C PRO A 72 -0.84 -0.82 26.26
N GLU A 73 -0.69 -2.01 26.84
CA GLU A 73 -1.12 -2.35 28.21
C GLU A 73 -0.39 -1.56 29.30
N ILE A 74 0.80 -1.01 29.02
CA ILE A 74 1.54 -0.16 29.95
C ILE A 74 0.88 1.22 30.10
N GLY A 75 0.16 1.67 29.06
CA GLY A 75 -0.43 3.00 29.00
C GLY A 75 0.59 4.13 29.19
N SER A 76 0.12 5.29 29.65
CA SER A 76 0.95 6.49 29.87
C SER A 76 1.72 6.48 31.20
N GLY A 77 1.48 5.52 32.09
CA GLY A 77 2.02 5.49 33.44
C GLY A 77 3.48 5.04 33.57
N ASN A 78 4.08 4.53 32.48
CA ASN A 78 5.44 3.95 32.44
C ASN A 78 5.69 2.81 33.45
N LEU A 79 4.64 2.30 34.09
CA LEU A 79 4.76 1.32 35.16
C LEU A 79 5.03 -0.06 34.58
N ILE A 80 6.12 -0.67 35.02
CA ILE A 80 6.56 -2.01 34.63
C ILE A 80 6.97 -2.79 35.86
N TYR A 81 6.85 -4.11 35.81
CA TYR A 81 7.15 -4.99 36.95
C TYR A 81 8.27 -5.97 36.59
N PRO A 82 9.17 -6.32 37.54
CA PRO A 82 10.13 -7.39 37.34
C PRO A 82 9.46 -8.69 36.87
N GLY A 83 10.04 -9.34 35.87
CA GLY A 83 9.51 -10.53 35.21
C GLY A 83 8.58 -10.24 34.02
N GLN A 84 8.10 -9.00 33.85
CA GLN A 84 7.30 -8.62 32.69
C GLN A 84 8.12 -8.72 31.40
N VAL A 85 7.55 -9.28 30.33
CA VAL A 85 8.18 -9.31 29.01
C VAL A 85 7.64 -8.16 28.19
N LEU A 86 8.53 -7.30 27.68
CA LEU A 86 8.19 -6.18 26.81
C LEU A 86 8.57 -6.52 25.37
N LEU A 87 7.64 -6.29 24.45
CA LEU A 87 7.87 -6.34 23.02
C LEU A 87 8.65 -5.10 22.58
N LEU A 88 9.62 -5.27 21.70
CA LEU A 88 10.45 -4.18 21.18
C LEU A 88 10.16 -3.92 19.70
N PRO A 89 10.51 -2.72 19.19
CA PRO A 89 10.48 -2.47 17.76
C PRO A 89 11.27 -3.52 16.97
N GLY A 90 10.72 -3.94 15.83
CA GLY A 90 11.23 -5.04 15.01
C GLY A 90 10.59 -6.40 15.30
N THR A 91 9.74 -6.52 16.32
CA THR A 91 9.02 -7.76 16.63
C THR A 91 8.05 -8.15 15.53
N ILE A 92 8.01 -9.45 15.22
CA ILE A 92 6.97 -10.08 14.40
C ILE A 92 6.09 -10.92 15.34
N LEU A 93 4.79 -10.67 15.34
CA LEU A 93 3.79 -11.37 16.15
C LEU A 93 2.85 -12.15 15.23
N GLY A 94 2.78 -13.47 15.44
CA GLY A 94 1.86 -14.37 14.73
C GLY A 94 2.14 -14.49 13.23
N SER A 95 1.86 -15.65 12.66
CA SER A 95 1.97 -15.90 11.22
C SER A 95 0.91 -16.91 10.81
N ASP A 96 -0.35 -16.56 11.00
CA ASP A 96 -1.48 -17.43 10.66
C ASP A 96 -2.24 -16.81 9.49
N GLY A 97 -2.67 -17.61 8.51
CA GLY A 97 -3.58 -17.15 7.45
C GLY A 97 -2.99 -16.15 6.43
N GLY A 98 -1.67 -16.07 6.27
CA GLY A 98 -1.02 -15.22 5.26
C GLY A 98 -0.78 -13.78 5.68
N TYR A 99 -0.84 -13.47 6.98
CA TYR A 99 -0.46 -12.16 7.52
C TYR A 99 0.43 -12.31 8.75
N LEU A 100 1.13 -11.23 9.07
CA LEU A 100 1.89 -11.06 10.30
C LEU A 100 1.60 -9.69 10.91
N ILE A 101 1.79 -9.55 12.22
CA ILE A 101 1.75 -8.24 12.89
C ILE A 101 3.18 -7.82 13.18
N TYR A 102 3.64 -6.77 12.53
CA TYR A 102 4.99 -6.23 12.70
C TYR A 102 5.00 -4.98 13.55
N ILE A 103 5.93 -4.88 14.50
CA ILE A 103 6.16 -3.68 15.30
C ILE A 103 7.22 -2.83 14.60
N VAL A 104 6.85 -1.67 14.09
CA VAL A 104 7.69 -0.75 13.31
C VAL A 104 8.98 -0.43 14.06
N ALA A 105 10.13 -0.75 13.47
CA ALA A 105 11.46 -0.41 13.95
C ALA A 105 11.90 0.98 13.48
N ARG A 106 12.94 1.52 14.13
CA ARG A 106 13.55 2.77 13.71
C ARG A 106 14.08 2.63 12.28
N GLY A 107 13.72 3.59 11.42
CA GLY A 107 14.15 3.62 10.01
C GLY A 107 13.24 2.83 9.06
N ASP A 108 12.23 2.15 9.57
CA ASP A 108 11.26 1.48 8.73
C ASP A 108 10.42 2.48 7.92
N THR A 109 10.10 2.05 6.71
CA THR A 109 9.13 2.69 5.84
C THR A 109 8.15 1.64 5.37
N VAL A 110 6.90 2.00 5.08
CA VAL A 110 5.91 1.03 4.56
C VAL A 110 6.43 0.35 3.28
N LYS A 111 7.15 1.08 2.42
CA LYS A 111 7.81 0.52 1.23
C LYS A 111 8.87 -0.52 1.58
N GLY A 112 9.76 -0.20 2.53
CA GLY A 112 10.80 -1.13 2.96
C GLY A 112 10.21 -2.39 3.56
N LEU A 113 9.14 -2.25 4.35
CA LEU A 113 8.42 -3.38 4.93
C LEU A 113 7.71 -4.23 3.88
N ALA A 114 7.07 -3.60 2.89
CA ALA A 114 6.46 -4.31 1.77
C ALA A 114 7.49 -5.17 1.02
N ALA A 115 8.64 -4.59 0.67
CA ALA A 115 9.71 -5.31 0.01
C ALA A 115 10.28 -6.43 0.89
N ARG A 116 10.50 -6.16 2.19
CA ARG A 116 11.06 -7.11 3.15
C ARG A 116 10.19 -8.33 3.35
N PHE A 117 8.87 -8.14 3.39
CA PHE A 117 7.92 -9.19 3.76
C PHE A 117 7.16 -9.79 2.57
N GLY A 118 7.52 -9.43 1.32
CA GLY A 118 6.81 -9.93 0.14
C GLY A 118 5.35 -9.46 0.13
N SER A 119 5.13 -8.19 0.42
CA SER A 119 3.83 -7.52 0.40
C SER A 119 3.84 -6.35 -0.59
N THR A 120 2.73 -5.63 -0.69
CA THR A 120 2.66 -4.35 -1.41
C THR A 120 2.31 -3.23 -0.45
N VAL A 121 2.69 -1.99 -0.81
CA VAL A 121 2.31 -0.80 -0.03
C VAL A 121 0.79 -0.73 0.10
N ASP A 122 0.07 -1.03 -0.97
CA ASP A 122 -1.40 -1.00 -1.00
C ASP A 122 -2.02 -2.05 -0.08
N LEU A 123 -1.49 -3.27 -0.05
CA LEU A 123 -1.95 -4.31 0.88
C LEU A 123 -1.69 -3.89 2.33
N ILE A 124 -0.52 -3.31 2.62
CA ILE A 124 -0.25 -2.82 3.98
C ILE A 124 -1.22 -1.68 4.34
N VAL A 125 -1.41 -0.67 3.49
CA VAL A 125 -2.31 0.45 3.80
C VAL A 125 -3.76 -0.02 3.96
N ALA A 126 -4.23 -0.91 3.09
CA ALA A 126 -5.60 -1.42 3.14
C ALA A 126 -5.92 -2.17 4.45
N HIS A 127 -4.93 -2.85 5.05
CA HIS A 127 -5.09 -3.59 6.30
C HIS A 127 -4.72 -2.78 7.55
N ASN A 128 -4.34 -1.50 7.39
CA ASN A 128 -4.00 -0.60 8.49
C ASN A 128 -4.72 0.74 8.33
N PRO A 129 -6.05 0.79 8.55
CA PRO A 129 -6.89 1.97 8.30
C PRO A 129 -6.52 3.19 9.17
N ASP A 130 -5.73 2.99 10.22
CA ASP A 130 -5.22 4.06 11.08
C ASP A 130 -4.03 4.81 10.46
N ILE A 131 -3.40 4.26 9.42
CA ILE A 131 -2.39 4.99 8.64
C ILE A 131 -3.09 6.04 7.79
N LYS A 132 -3.12 7.27 8.29
CA LYS A 132 -3.63 8.43 7.53
C LYS A 132 -2.62 8.97 6.52
N ASN A 133 -1.34 8.71 6.75
CA ASN A 133 -0.24 9.07 5.86
C ASN A 133 0.79 7.93 5.84
N VAL A 134 0.97 7.30 4.68
CA VAL A 134 1.86 6.14 4.52
C VAL A 134 3.33 6.46 4.79
N ASN A 135 3.72 7.73 4.64
CA ASN A 135 5.07 8.21 4.92
C ASN A 135 5.29 8.48 6.42
N LEU A 136 4.24 8.36 7.24
CA LEU A 136 4.27 8.65 8.66
C LEU A 136 3.79 7.43 9.45
N ILE A 137 4.71 6.49 9.60
CA ILE A 137 4.60 5.41 10.59
C ILE A 137 5.53 5.70 11.75
N TYR A 138 5.16 5.25 12.95
CA TYR A 138 5.90 5.55 14.17
C TYR A 138 6.61 4.31 14.70
N GLU A 139 7.85 4.45 15.14
CA GLU A 139 8.56 3.38 15.85
C GLU A 139 7.70 2.80 16.99
N GLY A 140 7.55 1.49 17.10
CA GLY A 140 6.67 0.82 18.05
C GLY A 140 5.21 0.65 17.59
N GLN A 141 4.81 1.26 16.47
CA GLN A 141 3.48 1.06 15.89
C GLN A 141 3.32 -0.38 15.41
N ARG A 142 2.15 -0.99 15.67
CA ARG A 142 1.80 -2.31 15.17
C ARG A 142 1.21 -2.16 13.77
N LEU A 143 1.71 -2.93 12.81
CA LEU A 143 1.23 -2.99 11.44
C LEU A 143 0.85 -4.42 11.06
N THR A 144 -0.37 -4.60 10.57
CA THR A 144 -0.80 -5.85 9.93
C THR A 144 -0.22 -5.90 8.51
N ILE A 145 0.62 -6.88 8.21
CA ILE A 145 1.26 -7.04 6.91
C ILE A 145 0.79 -8.35 6.32
N TYR A 146 0.09 -8.29 5.19
CA TYR A 146 -0.25 -9.47 4.42
C TYR A 146 0.98 -9.94 3.65
N VAL A 147 1.43 -11.18 3.87
CA VAL A 147 2.59 -11.76 3.21
C VAL A 147 2.11 -12.77 2.18
N THR A 148 2.37 -12.49 0.91
CA THR A 148 2.22 -13.52 -0.11
C THR A 148 3.44 -14.44 0.05
N THR A 149 3.22 -15.68 0.46
CA THR A 149 4.30 -16.67 0.55
C THR A 149 5.11 -16.68 -0.76
N PRO A 150 6.43 -16.93 -0.71
CA PRO A 150 7.21 -17.16 -1.93
C PRO A 150 6.66 -18.42 -2.63
N GLY A 151 5.75 -18.23 -3.59
CA GLY A 151 5.01 -19.30 -4.27
C GLY A 151 3.49 -19.09 -4.34
N GLY A 152 2.92 -18.15 -3.59
CA GLY A 152 1.50 -17.80 -3.65
C GLY A 152 1.26 -16.69 -4.66
N ASN A 153 0.96 -17.07 -5.91
CA ASN A 153 0.35 -16.28 -6.99
C ASN A 153 0.33 -14.76 -6.74
N LEU A 154 1.32 -14.03 -7.29
CA LEU A 154 1.16 -12.61 -7.56
C LEU A 154 -0.20 -12.43 -8.28
N PRO A 155 -0.97 -11.36 -8.00
CA PRO A 155 -2.14 -11.04 -8.82
C PRO A 155 -1.71 -11.08 -10.31
N PRO A 156 -2.55 -11.63 -11.20
CA PRO A 156 -2.14 -12.10 -12.51
C PRO A 156 -1.22 -11.12 -13.24
N THR A 157 -0.04 -11.57 -13.65
CA THR A 157 0.87 -10.83 -14.55
C THR A 157 0.37 -10.81 -16.00
N THR A 158 -0.93 -10.88 -16.22
CA THR A 158 -1.56 -10.67 -17.52
C THR A 158 -2.28 -9.32 -17.47
N PRO A 159 -1.68 -8.26 -18.04
CA PRO A 159 -2.38 -7.01 -18.30
C PRO A 159 -3.68 -7.32 -19.05
N PRO A 160 -4.83 -6.73 -18.66
CA PRO A 160 -6.01 -6.74 -19.50
C PRO A 160 -5.60 -6.23 -20.90
N PRO A 161 -6.01 -6.91 -21.99
CA PRO A 161 -5.71 -6.42 -23.31
C PRO A 161 -6.46 -5.10 -23.57
N SER A 162 -5.65 -4.09 -23.91
CA SER A 162 -5.94 -2.84 -24.63
C SER A 162 -5.91 -1.52 -23.83
N SER A 163 -5.02 -0.65 -24.32
CA SER A 163 -5.05 0.83 -24.29
C SER A 163 -4.34 1.64 -23.19
N GLY A 164 -3.28 1.14 -22.53
CA GLY A 164 -2.48 2.01 -21.64
C GLY A 164 -1.03 1.59 -21.42
N GLN A 165 -0.14 2.57 -21.15
CA GLN A 165 1.25 2.35 -20.75
C GLN A 165 1.34 2.29 -19.22
N VAL A 166 2.05 1.30 -18.66
CA VAL A 166 2.36 1.29 -17.22
C VAL A 166 3.48 2.29 -16.93
N TYR A 167 3.22 3.22 -16.01
CA TYR A 167 4.18 4.19 -15.52
C TYR A 167 4.46 3.94 -14.03
N TYR A 168 5.74 3.90 -13.67
CA TYR A 168 6.17 3.83 -12.28
C TYR A 168 6.45 5.24 -11.76
N VAL A 169 5.64 5.66 -10.79
CA VAL A 169 5.72 6.99 -10.17
C VAL A 169 7.14 7.28 -9.70
N GLN A 170 7.66 8.44 -10.07
CA GLN A 170 9.00 8.93 -9.71
C GLN A 170 8.91 9.87 -8.50
N LYS A 171 10.07 10.17 -7.90
CA LYS A 171 10.14 11.16 -6.81
C LYS A 171 9.68 12.54 -7.31
N GLY A 172 8.69 13.12 -6.67
CA GLY A 172 8.13 14.44 -7.02
C GLY A 172 6.95 14.40 -7.98
N ASP A 173 6.50 13.22 -8.39
CA ASP A 173 5.31 13.07 -9.21
C ASP A 173 4.01 13.35 -8.44
N THR A 174 3.03 13.87 -9.17
CA THR A 174 1.63 14.01 -8.77
C THR A 174 0.77 13.50 -9.93
N LEU A 175 -0.48 13.09 -9.68
CA LEU A 175 -1.34 12.69 -10.81
C LEU A 175 -1.49 13.82 -11.85
N ARG A 176 -1.47 15.09 -11.41
CA ARG A 176 -1.55 16.25 -12.30
C ARG A 176 -0.37 16.37 -13.25
N ASN A 177 0.87 16.26 -12.76
CA ASN A 177 2.05 16.39 -13.62
C ASN A 177 2.28 15.14 -14.50
N ILE A 178 1.91 13.96 -14.01
CA ILE A 178 1.86 12.73 -14.81
C ILE A 178 0.84 12.92 -15.95
N ALA A 179 -0.39 13.33 -15.64
CA ALA A 179 -1.43 13.56 -16.65
C ALA A 179 -0.95 14.55 -17.72
N SER A 180 -0.34 15.66 -17.32
CA SER A 180 0.22 16.64 -18.24
C SER A 180 1.34 16.05 -19.12
N ARG A 181 2.27 15.30 -18.53
CA ARG A 181 3.38 14.64 -19.25
C ARG A 181 2.89 13.68 -20.32
N PHE A 182 1.81 12.95 -20.02
CA PHE A 182 1.24 11.95 -20.91
C PHE A 182 0.07 12.47 -21.76
N SER A 183 -0.17 13.79 -21.74
CA SER A 183 -1.26 14.43 -22.50
C SER A 183 -2.62 13.77 -22.25
N THR A 184 -2.91 13.51 -20.98
CA THR A 184 -4.18 12.93 -20.49
C THR A 184 -4.72 13.76 -19.32
N THR A 185 -5.81 13.33 -18.70
CA THR A 185 -6.39 13.98 -17.52
C THR A 185 -6.23 13.11 -16.28
N VAL A 186 -6.25 13.73 -15.09
CA VAL A 186 -6.30 12.99 -13.82
C VAL A 186 -7.53 12.10 -13.77
N GLU A 187 -8.67 12.59 -14.27
CA GLU A 187 -9.94 11.85 -14.36
C GLU A 187 -9.77 10.55 -15.16
N ASP A 188 -9.12 10.62 -16.33
CA ASP A 188 -8.94 9.47 -17.20
C ASP A 188 -7.91 8.48 -16.64
N ILE A 189 -6.87 8.97 -15.95
CA ILE A 189 -5.97 8.10 -15.19
C ILE A 189 -6.76 7.36 -14.12
N LEU A 190 -7.62 8.03 -13.35
CA LEU A 190 -8.38 7.38 -12.27
C LEU A 190 -9.38 6.34 -12.79
N LYS A 191 -10.00 6.56 -13.97
CA LYS A 191 -10.91 5.58 -14.60
C LYS A 191 -10.26 4.22 -14.83
N VAL A 192 -8.97 4.19 -15.16
CA VAL A 192 -8.21 2.94 -15.41
C VAL A 192 -7.32 2.53 -14.22
N ASN A 193 -7.44 3.22 -13.09
CA ASN A 193 -6.73 2.91 -11.84
C ASN A 193 -7.68 2.97 -10.64
N SER A 194 -8.68 2.08 -10.63
CA SER A 194 -9.67 1.99 -9.55
C SER A 194 -9.06 1.68 -8.16
N GLN A 195 -7.81 1.22 -8.11
CA GLN A 195 -7.04 1.03 -6.88
C GLN A 195 -6.61 2.35 -6.21
N ILE A 196 -6.63 3.49 -6.91
CA ILE A 196 -6.24 4.79 -6.34
C ILE A 196 -7.45 5.39 -5.61
N ALA A 197 -7.54 5.14 -4.30
CA ALA A 197 -8.61 5.68 -3.47
C ALA A 197 -8.50 7.20 -3.22
N ASN A 198 -7.28 7.74 -3.17
CA ASN A 198 -7.04 9.17 -2.99
C ASN A 198 -6.13 9.69 -4.12
N PRO A 199 -6.66 10.51 -5.06
CA PRO A 199 -5.90 11.05 -6.18
C PRO A 199 -4.70 11.94 -5.79
N ASN A 200 -4.71 12.48 -4.56
CA ASN A 200 -3.64 13.33 -4.05
C ASN A 200 -2.52 12.53 -3.37
N LEU A 201 -2.67 11.20 -3.24
CA LEU A 201 -1.66 10.32 -2.64
C LEU A 201 -1.28 9.22 -3.62
N ILE A 202 -0.27 9.51 -4.43
CA ILE A 202 0.47 8.51 -5.21
C ILE A 202 1.89 8.36 -4.66
N TYR A 203 2.49 7.18 -4.83
CA TYR A 203 3.73 6.80 -4.16
C TYR A 203 4.83 6.46 -5.14
N VAL A 204 6.08 6.84 -4.85
CA VAL A 204 7.22 6.49 -5.71
C VAL A 204 7.35 4.97 -5.89
N GLY A 205 7.34 4.53 -7.14
CA GLY A 205 7.35 3.13 -7.56
C GLY A 205 5.96 2.49 -7.67
N GLN A 206 4.89 3.20 -7.32
CA GLN A 206 3.53 2.77 -7.61
C GLN A 206 3.36 2.65 -9.12
N ALA A 207 2.84 1.49 -9.55
CA ALA A 207 2.46 1.29 -10.94
C ALA A 207 1.11 1.98 -11.19
N ILE A 208 1.09 2.90 -12.15
CA ILE A 208 -0.11 3.58 -12.61
C ILE A 208 -0.28 3.24 -14.08
N THR A 209 -1.47 2.76 -14.45
CA THR A 209 -1.86 2.58 -15.83
C THR A 209 -2.17 3.96 -16.42
N ILE A 210 -1.35 4.43 -17.34
CA ILE A 210 -1.63 5.66 -18.07
C ILE A 210 -2.51 5.28 -19.26
N PRO A 211 -3.75 5.79 -19.36
CA PRO A 211 -4.59 5.53 -20.52
C PRO A 211 -3.89 6.10 -21.75
N ALA A 212 -4.07 5.46 -22.91
CA ALA A 212 -3.64 6.04 -24.18
C ALA A 212 -4.23 7.46 -24.27
N GLY A 213 -3.34 8.45 -24.37
CA GLY A 213 -3.75 9.84 -24.36
C GLY A 213 -4.62 10.14 -25.58
N VAL A 214 -5.76 10.81 -25.37
CA VAL A 214 -6.65 11.21 -26.45
C VAL A 214 -5.98 12.27 -27.31
N SER A 215 -5.28 11.82 -28.33
CA SER A 215 -4.66 12.68 -29.33
C SER A 215 -5.74 13.08 -30.32
N THR A 216 -5.81 14.36 -30.70
CA THR A 216 -6.74 14.82 -31.75
C THR A 216 -6.02 15.06 -33.07
N TYR A 217 -6.75 14.87 -34.17
CA TYR A 217 -6.27 15.11 -35.52
C TYR A 217 -7.29 15.89 -36.32
N ILE A 218 -6.85 16.94 -37.01
CA ILE A 218 -7.69 17.70 -37.93
C ILE A 218 -7.59 17.06 -39.31
N VAL A 219 -8.70 16.54 -39.82
CA VAL A 219 -8.80 15.92 -41.14
C VAL A 219 -8.33 16.89 -42.21
N GLN A 220 -7.40 16.42 -43.05
CA GLN A 220 -6.82 17.17 -44.15
C GLN A 220 -7.43 16.72 -45.48
N LYS A 221 -7.24 17.53 -46.54
CA LYS A 221 -7.69 17.18 -47.88
C LYS A 221 -7.04 15.86 -48.34
N GLY A 222 -7.87 14.88 -48.70
CA GLY A 222 -7.43 13.56 -49.17
C GLY A 222 -7.33 12.50 -48.08
N ASP A 223 -7.61 12.83 -46.82
CA ASP A 223 -7.63 11.84 -45.75
C ASP A 223 -8.83 10.87 -45.87
N THR A 224 -8.60 9.65 -45.40
CA THR A 224 -9.64 8.66 -45.10
C THR A 224 -9.41 8.11 -43.70
N LEU A 225 -10.43 7.59 -43.03
CA LEU A 225 -10.25 6.96 -41.71
C LEU A 225 -9.18 5.85 -41.74
N ARG A 226 -9.04 5.12 -42.85
CA ARG A 226 -8.00 4.11 -43.04
C ARG A 226 -6.59 4.70 -43.04
N ILE A 227 -6.37 5.80 -43.77
CA ILE A 227 -5.07 6.50 -43.81
C ILE A 227 -4.72 7.07 -42.44
N ILE A 228 -5.70 7.70 -41.79
CA ILE A 228 -5.56 8.28 -40.45
C ILE A 228 -5.24 7.19 -39.42
N ALA A 229 -5.99 6.09 -39.42
CA ALA A 229 -5.75 4.96 -38.52
C ALA A 229 -4.33 4.39 -38.70
N GLY A 230 -3.87 4.22 -39.94
CA GLY A 230 -2.49 3.81 -40.24
C GLY A 230 -1.45 4.80 -39.73
N LYS A 231 -1.67 6.11 -39.92
CA LYS A 231 -0.79 7.20 -39.44
C LYS A 231 -0.64 7.18 -37.91
N PHE A 232 -1.70 6.81 -37.19
CA PHE A 232 -1.72 6.73 -35.74
C PHE A 232 -1.62 5.28 -35.21
N GLY A 233 -1.16 4.33 -36.03
CA GLY A 233 -0.92 2.95 -35.59
C GLY A 233 -2.11 2.31 -34.86
N THR A 234 -3.33 2.60 -35.32
CA THR A 234 -4.59 2.10 -34.75
C THR A 234 -5.46 1.52 -35.87
N THR A 235 -6.67 1.04 -35.55
CA THR A 235 -7.63 0.50 -36.52
C THR A 235 -8.75 1.51 -36.80
N VAL A 236 -9.42 1.39 -37.95
CA VAL A 236 -10.62 2.20 -38.25
C VAL A 236 -11.69 1.99 -37.19
N GLU A 237 -11.83 0.76 -36.70
CA GLU A 237 -12.81 0.40 -35.67
C GLU A 237 -12.51 1.08 -34.33
N ASN A 238 -11.24 1.10 -33.89
CA ASN A 238 -10.82 1.87 -32.73
C ASN A 238 -10.98 3.38 -32.95
N LEU A 239 -10.75 3.88 -34.17
CA LEU A 239 -10.96 5.30 -34.47
C LEU A 239 -12.45 5.69 -34.37
N LEU A 240 -13.36 4.81 -34.79
CA LEU A 240 -14.80 5.05 -34.70
C LEU A 240 -15.31 4.95 -33.27
N SER A 241 -14.79 4.04 -32.44
CA SER A 241 -15.18 3.94 -31.02
C SER A 241 -14.80 5.19 -30.24
N LEU A 242 -13.70 5.85 -30.59
CA LEU A 242 -13.27 7.14 -30.03
C LEU A 242 -14.08 8.35 -30.56
N ASN A 243 -14.81 8.18 -31.67
CA ASN A 243 -15.58 9.25 -32.33
C ASN A 243 -17.04 8.81 -32.57
N PRO A 244 -17.84 8.60 -31.51
CA PRO A 244 -19.22 8.08 -31.62
C PRO A 244 -20.18 8.99 -32.42
N ASN A 245 -19.75 10.22 -32.71
CA ASN A 245 -20.46 11.19 -33.53
C ASN A 245 -20.36 10.90 -35.04
N ILE A 246 -19.40 10.08 -35.48
CA ILE A 246 -19.25 9.68 -36.89
C ILE A 246 -20.20 8.54 -37.19
N LYS A 247 -21.30 8.86 -37.87
CA LYS A 247 -22.32 7.85 -38.24
C LYS A 247 -21.99 7.11 -39.53
N ASN A 248 -21.26 7.75 -40.44
CA ASN A 248 -20.82 7.15 -41.69
C ASN A 248 -19.27 7.17 -41.76
N PRO A 249 -18.60 6.00 -41.64
CA PRO A 249 -17.14 5.90 -41.68
C PRO A 249 -16.50 6.39 -42.98
N ASN A 250 -17.26 6.44 -44.08
CA ASN A 250 -16.79 6.90 -45.38
C ASN A 250 -16.96 8.40 -45.59
N LEU A 251 -17.50 9.12 -44.59
CA LEU A 251 -17.82 10.54 -44.69
C LEU A 251 -17.18 11.32 -43.53
N ILE A 252 -15.96 11.79 -43.77
CA ILE A 252 -15.25 12.75 -42.93
C ILE A 252 -14.97 14.03 -43.73
N TYR A 253 -14.97 15.17 -43.06
CA TYR A 253 -14.81 16.47 -43.70
C TYR A 253 -13.45 17.09 -43.39
N VAL A 254 -12.84 17.77 -44.36
CA VAL A 254 -11.64 18.58 -44.11
C VAL A 254 -11.93 19.60 -43.02
N GLY A 255 -11.04 19.71 -42.04
CA GLY A 255 -11.22 20.54 -40.85
C GLY A 255 -11.93 19.86 -39.68
N GLN A 256 -12.49 18.66 -39.87
CA GLN A 256 -13.10 17.87 -38.79
C GLN A 256 -12.04 17.42 -37.78
N VAL A 257 -12.32 17.58 -36.50
CA VAL A 257 -11.46 17.09 -35.41
C VAL A 257 -11.84 15.65 -35.07
N LEU A 258 -10.86 14.75 -35.07
CA LEU A 258 -10.99 13.34 -34.70
C LEU A 258 -10.17 13.03 -33.46
N ASN A 259 -10.72 12.27 -32.52
CA ASN A 259 -9.96 11.57 -31.48
C ASN A 259 -9.27 10.35 -32.11
N VAL A 260 -7.95 10.25 -32.05
CA VAL A 260 -7.18 9.23 -32.81
C VAL A 260 -6.39 8.26 -31.93
N ARG A 261 -6.31 8.50 -30.63
CA ARG A 261 -5.79 7.58 -29.60
C ARG A 261 -6.56 7.74 -28.32
#